data_AF-A0A0J6FQC2-F1
#
_entry.id   AF-A0A0J6FQC2-F1
#
_cell.length_a   1.000
_cell.length_b   1.000
_cell.length_c   1.000
_cell.angle_alpha   90.00
_cell.angle_beta   90.00
_cell.angle_gamma   90.00
#
_symmetry.space_group_name_H-M   'P 1'
#
loop_
_entity.id
_entity.type
_entity.pdbx_description
1 polymer ?
#
loop_
_entity_poly.entity_id
_entity_poly.type
_entity_poly.pdbx_seq_one_letter_code
_entity_poly.pdbx_strand_id
1 'polypeptide(L)'
;MSSKTFRNTRKIVPISQLNVCVPDLTLTFDLPGVPYFEPCFAATQYRDPVTGEPKYPNGHFTHQADGRDNDEADDDERGALLRSDDSALDDTNVWRKPLVGVVYEVTLSDYARIIATEGGGSSYIDVVVDCYPFPADFNPSDPVPSHPSTIPFRAHTLLAPARDTANACGKTGSNNGNSHLVRHPTYAQPSPRYMSLLVIGAKEHNLPDSYRTYLSSLHAYRITSRRQRLGQVLLCLLWVPSLLLVMTLARILADNRGRAPGWLAKLQRGLFGSIWWTYDVIFRKVFGDGERTAGT
;
A
#
# COMPACT_ATOMS: atom_id res chain seq x y z
N MET A 1 9.86 -4.45 7.52
CA MET A 1 10.48 -3.12 7.28
C MET A 1 11.99 -3.23 7.50
N SER A 2 12.84 -2.35 6.95
CA SER A 2 14.29 -2.39 7.25
C SER A 2 14.62 -1.82 8.63
N SER A 3 15.64 -2.37 9.30
CA SER A 3 16.03 -1.92 10.64
C SER A 3 16.47 -0.46 10.64
N LYS A 4 17.08 0.01 9.55
CA LYS A 4 17.49 1.41 9.35
C LYS A 4 16.30 2.37 9.46
N THR A 5 15.15 2.01 8.89
CA THR A 5 13.94 2.84 8.96
C THR A 5 13.38 2.86 10.38
N PHE A 6 13.34 1.70 11.03
CA PHE A 6 12.80 1.54 12.38
C PHE A 6 13.66 2.25 13.45
N ARG A 7 14.98 2.04 13.39
CA ARG A 7 15.93 2.57 14.37
C ARG A 7 16.27 4.04 14.13
N ASN A 8 16.48 4.46 12.89
CA ASN A 8 16.97 5.83 12.63
C ASN A 8 15.84 6.82 12.42
N THR A 9 14.84 6.47 11.60
CA THR A 9 13.77 7.43 11.24
C THR A 9 12.75 7.55 12.36
N ARG A 10 12.37 6.42 12.98
CA ARG A 10 11.39 6.41 14.09
C ARG A 10 12.03 6.54 15.47
N LYS A 11 13.36 6.39 15.58
CA LYS A 11 14.09 6.40 16.86
C LYS A 11 13.52 5.37 17.85
N ILE A 12 13.22 4.17 17.36
CA ILE A 12 12.67 3.07 18.17
C ILE A 12 13.69 1.93 18.20
N VAL A 13 13.97 1.44 19.40
CA VAL A 13 14.77 0.23 19.60
C VAL A 13 13.81 -0.87 20.03
N PRO A 14 13.62 -1.93 19.22
CA PRO A 14 12.72 -3.01 19.58
C PRO A 14 13.30 -3.80 20.78
N ILE A 15 12.42 -4.25 21.67
CA ILE A 15 12.77 -5.12 22.82
C ILE A 15 13.18 -6.50 22.29
N SER A 16 12.40 -7.03 21.36
CA SER A 16 12.66 -8.26 20.63
C SER A 16 12.07 -8.19 19.23
N GLN A 17 12.46 -9.12 18.36
CA GLN A 17 11.91 -9.23 17.01
C GLN A 17 11.86 -10.69 16.57
N LEU A 18 10.86 -11.04 15.76
CA LEU A 18 10.65 -12.41 15.30
C LEU A 18 10.09 -12.43 13.87
N ASN A 19 10.63 -13.32 13.05
CA ASN A 19 10.08 -13.56 11.71
C ASN A 19 8.80 -14.40 11.84
N VAL A 20 7.75 -13.99 11.14
CA VAL A 20 6.45 -14.66 11.21
C VAL A 20 5.84 -14.86 9.83
N CYS A 21 5.01 -15.89 9.74
CA CYS A 21 4.04 -16.12 8.69
C CYS A 21 2.65 -15.68 9.19
N VAL A 22 1.87 -14.99 8.36
CA VAL A 22 0.52 -14.53 8.66
C VAL A 22 -0.44 -15.02 7.56
N PRO A 23 -1.07 -16.19 7.75
CA PRO A 23 -1.93 -16.83 6.73
C PRO A 23 -3.12 -15.99 6.28
N ASP A 24 -3.65 -15.18 7.20
CA ASP A 24 -4.86 -14.39 7.00
C ASP A 24 -4.63 -13.09 6.23
N LEU A 25 -3.37 -12.71 5.98
CA LEU A 25 -3.03 -11.45 5.32
C LEU A 25 -2.22 -11.67 4.04
N THR A 26 -2.30 -10.68 3.16
CA THR A 26 -1.42 -10.54 1.99
C THR A 26 -0.87 -9.11 1.89
N LEU A 27 0.24 -8.96 1.17
CA LEU A 27 0.87 -7.67 0.90
C LEU A 27 0.17 -7.02 -0.30
N THR A 28 -0.19 -5.73 -0.17
CA THR A 28 -0.79 -4.94 -1.26
C THR A 28 -0.07 -3.60 -1.41
N PHE A 29 -0.22 -2.97 -2.57
CA PHE A 29 0.31 -1.63 -2.86
C PHE A 29 -0.81 -0.64 -3.19
N ASP A 30 -1.87 -0.69 -2.39
CA ASP A 30 -3.13 0.05 -2.55
C ASP A 30 -3.23 1.29 -1.66
N LEU A 31 -2.22 1.58 -0.83
CA LEU A 31 -2.23 2.80 -0.03
C LEU A 31 -1.73 3.98 -0.86
N PRO A 32 -2.58 4.99 -1.14
CA PRO A 32 -2.20 6.13 -1.94
C PRO A 32 -1.14 7.00 -1.24
N GLY A 33 -0.09 7.35 -1.97
CA GLY A 33 0.88 8.36 -1.58
C GLY A 33 0.70 9.65 -2.39
N VAL A 34 1.79 10.16 -2.95
CA VAL A 34 1.82 11.37 -3.78
C VAL A 34 2.19 10.98 -5.22
N PRO A 35 1.33 11.24 -6.23
CA PRO A 35 1.62 10.91 -7.63
C PRO A 35 2.96 11.48 -8.12
N TYR A 36 3.59 10.78 -9.06
CA TYR A 36 4.93 11.04 -9.61
C TYR A 36 6.10 10.93 -8.63
N PHE A 37 5.87 10.92 -7.31
CA PHE A 37 6.94 10.90 -6.31
C PHE A 37 6.98 9.58 -5.55
N GLU A 38 5.96 9.32 -4.75
CA GLU A 38 5.75 8.04 -4.04
C GLU A 38 4.31 7.63 -4.25
N PRO A 39 3.97 7.05 -5.41
CA PRO A 39 2.57 6.96 -5.85
C PRO A 39 1.72 6.08 -4.92
N CYS A 40 2.30 4.99 -4.45
CA CYS A 40 1.70 4.14 -3.45
C CYS A 40 2.73 3.61 -2.45
N PHE A 41 2.21 3.14 -1.32
CA PHE A 41 2.96 2.44 -0.28
C PHE A 41 2.38 1.04 -0.08
N ALA A 42 3.19 0.17 0.52
CA ALA A 42 2.69 -1.14 0.91
C ALA A 42 1.70 -1.01 2.08
N ALA A 43 0.71 -1.88 2.04
CA ALA A 43 -0.23 -2.12 3.12
C ALA A 43 -0.52 -3.63 3.20
N THR A 44 -1.46 -3.98 4.07
CA THR A 44 -1.97 -5.35 4.16
C THR A 44 -3.46 -5.37 3.91
N GLN A 45 -3.94 -6.48 3.36
CA GLN A 45 -5.35 -6.82 3.23
C GLN A 45 -5.58 -8.23 3.74
N TYR A 46 -6.81 -8.51 4.18
CA TYR A 46 -7.20 -9.89 4.45
C TYR A 46 -7.05 -10.74 3.20
N ARG A 47 -6.70 -12.00 3.36
CA ARG A 47 -6.43 -12.94 2.28
C ARG A 47 -7.52 -14.01 2.24
N ASP A 48 -7.89 -14.44 1.04
CA ASP A 48 -8.64 -15.67 0.87
C ASP A 48 -7.73 -16.89 1.05
N PRO A 49 -8.03 -17.80 1.99
CA PRO A 49 -7.16 -18.95 2.25
C PRO A 49 -7.03 -19.88 1.04
N VAL A 50 -8.05 -19.95 0.17
CA VAL A 50 -8.12 -20.84 -0.99
C VAL A 50 -7.44 -20.21 -2.20
N THR A 51 -7.86 -19.01 -2.60
CA THR A 51 -7.34 -18.36 -3.83
C THR A 51 -6.05 -17.58 -3.60
N GLY A 52 -5.81 -17.15 -2.36
CA GLY A 52 -4.72 -16.26 -1.99
C GLY A 52 -4.93 -14.79 -2.37
N GLU A 53 -6.10 -14.45 -2.90
CA GLU A 53 -6.45 -13.09 -3.29
C GLU A 53 -6.72 -12.18 -2.09
N PRO A 54 -6.41 -10.88 -2.16
CA PRO A 54 -6.84 -9.90 -1.18
C PRO A 54 -8.38 -9.76 -1.17
N LYS A 55 -8.95 -9.69 0.03
CA LYS A 55 -10.38 -9.47 0.29
C LYS A 55 -10.64 -7.99 0.51
N TYR A 56 -11.49 -7.42 -0.34
CA TYR A 56 -12.00 -6.07 -0.19
C TYR A 56 -13.47 -6.10 0.26
N PRO A 57 -13.90 -5.22 1.20
CA PRO A 57 -15.27 -5.20 1.74
C PRO A 57 -16.37 -5.06 0.67
N ASN A 58 -16.04 -4.43 -0.47
CA ASN A 58 -16.98 -4.15 -1.56
C ASN A 58 -16.78 -5.06 -2.79
N GLY A 59 -16.18 -6.24 -2.60
CA GLY A 59 -15.92 -7.20 -3.68
C GLY A 59 -14.61 -6.97 -4.42
N HIS A 60 -14.23 -7.92 -5.26
CA HIS A 60 -13.02 -7.86 -6.08
C HIS A 60 -13.06 -6.59 -6.94
N PHE A 61 -11.93 -5.91 -7.11
CA PHE A 61 -11.83 -4.90 -8.16
C PHE A 61 -12.09 -5.61 -9.49
N THR A 62 -13.29 -5.50 -10.03
CA THR A 62 -13.54 -5.86 -11.41
C THR A 62 -12.78 -4.84 -12.24
N HIS A 63 -11.98 -5.29 -13.21
CA HIS A 63 -11.47 -4.40 -14.26
C HIS A 63 -12.69 -3.69 -14.85
N GLN A 64 -12.92 -2.45 -14.44
CA GLN A 64 -13.88 -1.60 -15.08
C GLN A 64 -13.20 -1.24 -16.41
N ALA A 65 -13.44 -2.07 -17.43
CA ALA A 65 -13.30 -1.61 -18.80
C ALA A 65 -14.05 -0.29 -18.85
N ASP A 66 -13.34 0.79 -19.14
CA ASP A 66 -13.89 2.13 -19.23
C ASP A 66 -15.12 2.03 -20.14
N GLY A 67 -16.30 2.08 -19.55
CA GLY A 67 -17.57 1.96 -20.24
C GLY A 67 -17.84 3.26 -20.98
N ARG A 68 -17.17 3.44 -22.12
CA ARG A 68 -17.47 4.46 -23.12
C ARG A 68 -17.33 3.86 -24.51
N ASP A 69 -18.19 2.89 -24.81
CA ASP A 69 -18.58 2.59 -26.17
C ASP A 69 -20.10 2.81 -26.26
N ASN A 70 -20.49 4.03 -26.64
CA ASN A 70 -21.70 4.21 -27.43
C ASN A 70 -21.23 4.84 -28.75
N ASP A 71 -21.44 4.06 -29.80
CA ASP A 71 -21.56 4.44 -31.22
C ASP A 71 -20.29 4.96 -31.92
N GLU A 72 -19.61 4.06 -32.64
CA GLU A 72 -19.76 3.93 -34.10
C GLU A 72 -18.95 2.72 -34.58
N ALA A 73 -19.58 1.88 -35.39
CA ALA A 73 -18.94 0.79 -36.09
C ALA A 73 -17.99 1.37 -37.14
N ASP A 74 -16.72 0.99 -37.12
CA ASP A 74 -15.92 0.78 -38.34
C ASP A 74 -14.60 0.06 -37.99
N ASP A 75 -14.20 -0.81 -38.92
CA ASP A 75 -13.10 -1.76 -38.88
C ASP A 75 -11.78 -1.20 -38.36
N ASP A 76 -11.13 -1.89 -37.42
CA ASP A 76 -9.68 -2.03 -37.44
C ASP A 76 -9.19 -3.07 -36.40
N GLU A 77 -8.83 -4.26 -36.87
CA GLU A 77 -8.15 -5.34 -36.12
C GLU A 77 -6.85 -4.87 -35.41
N ARG A 78 -6.37 -3.66 -35.71
CA ARG A 78 -5.22 -3.00 -35.04
C ARG A 78 -5.51 -2.56 -33.61
N GLY A 79 -6.78 -2.28 -33.26
CA GLY A 79 -7.17 -1.93 -31.89
C GLY A 79 -7.20 -3.13 -30.93
N ALA A 80 -7.43 -4.33 -31.45
CA ALA A 80 -7.45 -5.56 -30.65
C ALA A 80 -6.04 -6.01 -30.22
N LEU A 81 -5.03 -5.79 -31.08
CA LEU A 81 -3.63 -6.13 -30.78
C LEU A 81 -2.95 -5.20 -29.76
N LEU A 82 -3.51 -4.01 -29.52
CA LEU A 82 -3.04 -3.09 -28.46
C LEU A 82 -3.81 -3.24 -27.15
N ARG A 83 -4.97 -3.92 -27.14
CA ARG A 83 -5.78 -4.16 -25.93
C ARG A 83 -5.40 -5.43 -25.19
N SER A 84 -4.70 -6.37 -25.83
CA SER A 84 -4.29 -7.64 -25.22
C SER A 84 -3.14 -7.50 -24.22
N ASP A 85 -2.33 -6.45 -24.30
CA ASP A 85 -1.10 -6.30 -23.50
C ASP A 85 -1.34 -5.83 -22.05
N ASP A 86 -2.45 -5.14 -21.77
CA ASP A 86 -2.80 -4.68 -20.41
C ASP A 86 -3.47 -5.77 -19.55
N SER A 87 -3.87 -6.90 -20.16
CA SER A 87 -4.65 -7.98 -19.52
C SER A 87 -3.82 -9.17 -19.02
N ALA A 88 -2.51 -9.17 -19.25
CA ALA A 88 -1.61 -10.19 -18.75
C ALA A 88 -0.62 -9.57 -17.77
N LEU A 89 -1.09 -9.25 -16.55
CA LEU A 89 -0.17 -9.40 -15.41
C LEU A 89 0.22 -10.88 -15.43
N ASP A 90 1.43 -11.15 -15.93
CA ASP A 90 2.04 -12.48 -15.96
C ASP A 90 1.77 -13.17 -14.60
N ASP A 91 0.90 -14.18 -14.62
CA ASP A 91 0.38 -14.88 -13.44
C ASP A 91 1.50 -15.49 -12.58
N THR A 92 2.72 -15.57 -13.15
CA THR A 92 3.95 -16.01 -12.48
C THR A 92 4.47 -15.04 -11.41
N ASN A 93 4.04 -13.77 -11.44
CA ASN A 93 4.59 -12.73 -10.57
C ASN A 93 3.67 -12.31 -9.40
N VAL A 94 2.56 -13.05 -9.20
CA VAL A 94 1.56 -12.77 -8.16
C VAL A 94 1.86 -13.59 -6.90
N TRP A 95 2.08 -12.93 -5.76
CA TRP A 95 2.25 -13.60 -4.47
C TRP A 95 0.91 -14.04 -3.90
N ARG A 96 0.58 -15.32 -4.06
CA ARG A 96 -0.66 -15.94 -3.54
C ARG A 96 -0.48 -16.63 -2.19
N LYS A 97 0.74 -16.64 -1.65
CA LYS A 97 1.07 -17.26 -0.36
C LYS A 97 0.77 -16.32 0.81
N PRO A 98 0.78 -16.80 2.07
CA PRO A 98 0.68 -15.95 3.25
C PRO A 98 1.64 -14.77 3.26
N LEU A 99 1.25 -13.69 3.96
CA LEU A 99 2.14 -12.59 4.26
C LEU A 99 3.30 -13.09 5.13
N VAL A 100 4.53 -12.74 4.74
CA VAL A 100 5.72 -12.95 5.55
C VAL A 100 6.21 -11.62 6.09
N GLY A 101 6.49 -11.56 7.38
CA GLY A 101 6.83 -10.32 8.04
C GLY A 101 7.74 -10.51 9.25
N VAL A 102 7.96 -9.40 9.94
CA VAL A 102 8.72 -9.33 11.18
C VAL A 102 7.83 -8.66 12.21
N VAL A 103 7.61 -9.33 13.34
CA VAL A 103 6.97 -8.74 14.50
C VAL A 103 8.05 -8.13 15.38
N TYR A 104 7.81 -6.90 15.85
CA TYR A 104 8.66 -6.22 16.81
C TYR A 104 7.91 -6.08 18.13
N GLU A 105 8.55 -6.48 19.21
CA GLU A 105 8.09 -6.14 20.55
C GLU A 105 8.61 -4.74 20.90
N VAL A 106 7.71 -3.87 21.33
CA VAL A 106 8.01 -2.45 21.62
C VAL A 106 7.30 -1.99 22.87
N THR A 107 7.80 -0.91 23.47
CA THR A 107 7.11 -0.24 24.56
C THR A 107 5.81 0.40 24.07
N LEU A 108 4.84 0.63 24.97
CA LEU A 108 3.59 1.33 24.62
C LEU A 108 3.85 2.76 24.09
N SER A 109 4.86 3.45 24.62
CA SER A 109 5.27 4.77 24.14
C SER A 109 5.84 4.73 22.72
N ASP A 110 6.61 3.69 22.40
CA ASP A 110 7.14 3.52 21.05
C ASP A 110 6.04 3.09 20.07
N TYR A 111 5.09 2.25 20.52
CA TYR A 111 3.91 1.92 19.72
C TYR A 111 3.08 3.17 19.37
N ALA A 112 2.82 4.06 20.34
CA ALA A 112 2.16 5.34 20.07
C ALA A 112 2.95 6.19 19.06
N ARG A 113 4.29 6.18 19.12
CA ARG A 113 5.14 6.85 18.13
C ARG A 113 5.02 6.23 16.74
N ILE A 114 4.92 4.91 16.63
CA ILE A 114 4.69 4.21 15.35
C ILE A 114 3.38 4.71 14.74
N ILE A 115 2.27 4.67 15.49
CA ILE A 115 0.95 5.12 15.05
C ILE A 115 0.97 6.58 14.60
N ALA A 116 1.66 7.47 15.35
CA ALA A 116 1.81 8.87 14.97
C ALA A 116 2.56 9.06 13.64
N THR A 117 3.56 8.22 13.37
CA THR A 117 4.35 8.30 12.13
C THR A 117 3.70 7.64 10.92
N GLU A 118 2.78 6.71 11.13
CA GLU A 118 2.06 5.98 10.07
C GLU A 118 0.73 6.68 9.69
N GLY A 119 0.66 8.01 9.87
CA GLY A 119 -0.52 8.79 9.50
C GLY A 119 -1.52 9.00 10.64
N GLY A 120 -1.05 8.90 11.89
CA GLY A 120 -1.83 9.28 13.08
C GLY A 120 -3.10 8.45 13.29
N GLY A 121 -3.10 7.19 12.82
CA GLY A 121 -4.25 6.29 12.84
C GLY A 121 -5.40 6.69 11.89
N SER A 122 -5.17 7.59 10.93
CA SER A 122 -6.20 8.05 9.98
C SER A 122 -6.09 7.40 8.59
N SER A 123 -4.90 6.92 8.24
CA SER A 123 -4.61 6.30 6.94
C SER A 123 -4.66 4.77 6.96
N TYR A 124 -4.79 4.15 8.13
CA TYR A 124 -4.81 2.69 8.30
C TYR A 124 -5.81 2.27 9.36
N ILE A 125 -6.22 0.99 9.28
CA ILE A 125 -7.01 0.33 10.32
C ILE A 125 -6.05 -0.55 11.13
N ASP A 126 -5.90 -0.24 12.42
CA ASP A 126 -5.16 -1.08 13.35
C ASP A 126 -5.98 -2.32 13.71
N VAL A 127 -5.43 -3.49 13.42
CA VAL A 127 -6.04 -4.79 13.68
C VAL A 127 -5.07 -5.71 14.40
N VAL A 128 -5.64 -6.70 15.09
CA VAL A 128 -4.87 -7.73 15.78
C VAL A 128 -5.06 -9.05 15.03
N VAL A 129 -3.95 -9.62 14.54
CA VAL A 129 -3.94 -10.87 13.76
C VAL A 129 -3.10 -11.95 14.43
N ASP A 130 -3.36 -13.19 14.05
CA ASP A 130 -2.58 -14.34 14.49
C ASP A 130 -1.30 -14.46 13.65
N CYS A 131 -0.16 -14.44 14.34
CA CYS A 131 1.16 -14.54 13.76
C CYS A 131 1.80 -15.87 14.15
N TYR A 132 2.33 -16.57 13.16
CA TYR A 132 2.97 -17.86 13.34
C TYR A 132 4.48 -17.70 13.23
N PRO A 133 5.25 -17.93 14.30
CA PRO A 133 6.68 -17.78 14.24
C PRO A 133 7.31 -18.85 13.34
N PHE A 134 8.34 -18.48 12.60
CA PHE A 134 9.20 -19.47 11.96
C PHE A 134 10.00 -20.24 13.03
N PRO A 135 10.23 -21.55 12.83
CA PRO A 135 11.08 -22.35 13.72
C PRO A 135 12.49 -21.75 13.89
N ALA A 136 13.15 -22.04 15.01
CA ALA A 136 14.49 -21.51 15.30
C ALA A 136 15.56 -22.05 14.32
N ASP A 137 15.33 -23.25 13.78
CA ASP A 137 16.13 -23.93 12.77
C ASP A 137 15.66 -23.65 11.33
N PHE A 138 14.77 -22.67 11.14
CA PHE A 138 14.26 -22.29 9.82
C PHE A 138 15.40 -21.95 8.85
N ASN A 139 15.43 -22.64 7.71
CA ASN A 139 16.32 -22.31 6.62
C ASN A 139 15.58 -21.38 5.63
N PRO A 140 16.13 -20.20 5.28
CA PRO A 140 15.54 -19.30 4.29
C PRO A 140 15.19 -19.96 2.95
N SER A 141 15.90 -21.00 2.56
CA SER A 141 15.62 -21.74 1.33
C SER A 141 14.38 -22.64 1.42
N ASP A 142 13.82 -22.84 2.61
CA ASP A 142 12.59 -23.60 2.81
C ASP A 142 11.37 -22.84 2.25
N PRO A 143 10.37 -23.55 1.72
CA PRO A 143 9.16 -22.92 1.21
C PRO A 143 8.35 -22.28 2.35
N VAL A 144 7.73 -21.14 2.06
CA VAL A 144 6.75 -20.52 2.97
C VAL A 144 5.55 -21.45 3.12
N PRO A 145 5.20 -21.89 4.34
CA PRO A 145 4.07 -22.78 4.56
C PRO A 145 2.76 -22.03 4.37
N SER A 146 1.84 -22.57 3.57
CA SER A 146 0.47 -22.05 3.44
C SER A 146 -0.31 -22.18 4.74
N HIS A 147 -0.03 -23.23 5.52
CA HIS A 147 -0.62 -23.51 6.82
C HIS A 147 0.50 -23.78 7.83
N PRO A 148 0.96 -22.75 8.57
CA PRO A 148 1.97 -22.93 9.60
C PRO A 148 1.44 -23.79 10.75
N SER A 149 2.29 -24.68 11.27
CA SER A 149 1.97 -25.61 12.37
C SER A 149 2.47 -25.14 13.74
N THR A 150 3.20 -24.02 13.79
CA THR A 150 3.70 -23.45 15.04
C THR A 150 2.58 -22.85 15.88
N ILE A 151 2.82 -22.65 17.18
CA ILE A 151 1.83 -22.04 18.07
C ILE A 151 1.74 -20.54 17.73
N PRO A 152 0.56 -20.01 17.39
CA PRO A 152 0.41 -18.61 17.05
C PRO A 152 0.43 -17.71 18.29
N PHE A 153 0.74 -16.43 18.06
CA PHE A 153 0.56 -15.35 19.02
C PHE A 153 -0.04 -14.12 18.33
N ARG A 154 -0.64 -13.22 19.09
CA ARG A 154 -1.36 -12.06 18.55
C ARG A 154 -0.44 -10.84 18.44
N ALA A 155 -0.48 -10.16 17.30
CA ALA A 155 0.25 -8.91 17.10
C ALA A 155 -0.61 -7.86 16.39
N HIS A 156 -0.30 -6.59 16.67
CA HIS A 156 -0.89 -5.45 15.98
C HIS A 156 -0.27 -5.27 14.59
N THR A 157 -1.11 -4.96 13.61
CA THR A 157 -0.70 -4.62 12.25
C THR A 157 -1.67 -3.62 11.64
N LEU A 158 -1.28 -3.04 10.51
CA LEU A 158 -2.04 -2.01 9.82
C LEU A 158 -2.59 -2.53 8.50
N LEU A 159 -3.92 -2.55 8.39
CA LEU A 159 -4.63 -2.78 7.14
C LEU A 159 -4.75 -1.47 6.36
N ALA A 160 -4.66 -1.56 5.03
CA ALA A 160 -5.12 -0.47 4.19
C ALA A 160 -6.62 -0.25 4.46
N PRO A 161 -7.10 1.00 4.46
CA PRO A 161 -8.50 1.31 4.64
C PRO A 161 -9.23 0.87 3.38
N ALA A 162 -9.57 -0.41 3.32
CA ALA A 162 -10.53 -0.89 2.36
C ALA A 162 -11.86 -0.20 2.69
N ARG A 163 -12.49 0.37 1.66
CA ARG A 163 -13.78 1.07 1.72
C ARG A 163 -14.64 0.50 2.87
N ASP A 164 -14.88 1.31 3.91
CA ASP A 164 -15.90 1.11 4.98
C ASP A 164 -15.40 0.93 6.42
N THR A 165 -14.97 2.03 7.05
CA THR A 165 -15.32 2.26 8.48
C THR A 165 -16.46 3.27 8.65
N ALA A 166 -17.07 3.74 7.55
CA ALA A 166 -18.28 4.57 7.59
C ALA A 166 -19.57 3.74 7.57
N ASN A 167 -19.58 2.55 6.94
CA ASN A 167 -20.80 1.74 6.80
C ASN A 167 -20.98 0.68 7.90
N ALA A 168 -19.98 0.44 8.75
CA ALA A 168 -20.12 -0.44 9.93
C ALA A 168 -21.00 0.17 11.04
N CYS A 169 -21.34 1.46 10.95
CA CYS A 169 -22.32 2.13 11.80
C CYS A 169 -23.54 2.54 10.98
N GLY A 170 -24.26 1.55 10.42
CA GLY A 170 -25.69 1.60 10.09
C GLY A 170 -26.29 2.90 9.53
N LYS A 171 -25.56 3.68 8.73
CA LYS A 171 -26.08 4.89 8.09
C LYS A 171 -25.94 4.73 6.59
N THR A 172 -27.06 4.33 5.99
CA THR A 172 -27.35 4.37 4.57
C THR A 172 -27.26 5.82 4.06
N GLY A 173 -26.03 6.23 3.75
CA GLY A 173 -25.74 7.48 3.06
C GLY A 173 -25.03 7.16 1.77
N SER A 174 -25.81 6.97 0.70
CA SER A 174 -25.31 6.97 -0.68
C SER A 174 -24.51 8.25 -0.91
N ASN A 175 -23.20 8.13 -0.98
CA ASN A 175 -22.34 9.15 -1.55
C ASN A 175 -21.35 8.47 -2.49
N ASN A 176 -21.69 8.58 -3.78
CA ASN A 176 -20.90 8.33 -4.99
C ASN A 176 -19.50 7.74 -4.79
N GLY A 177 -19.30 6.56 -5.37
CA GLY A 177 -18.05 5.80 -5.43
C GLY A 177 -16.90 6.42 -6.23
N ASN A 178 -16.76 7.75 -6.27
CA ASN A 178 -15.68 8.47 -6.98
C ASN A 178 -14.67 9.08 -5.99
N SER A 179 -14.23 8.31 -5.00
CA SER A 179 -13.08 8.74 -4.22
C SER A 179 -11.81 8.50 -5.05
N HIS A 180 -11.21 9.58 -5.55
CA HIS A 180 -9.90 9.57 -6.24
C HIS A 180 -8.77 8.95 -5.38
N LEU A 181 -9.01 8.72 -4.09
CA LEU A 181 -8.08 8.07 -3.17
C LEU A 181 -8.09 6.55 -3.27
N VAL A 182 -9.14 5.94 -3.82
CA VAL A 182 -9.18 4.49 -3.99
C VAL A 182 -8.36 4.13 -5.21
N ARG A 183 -7.23 3.45 -5.02
CA ARG A 183 -6.37 2.98 -6.11
C ARG A 183 -6.54 1.48 -6.31
N HIS A 184 -6.34 1.04 -7.54
CA HIS A 184 -6.37 -0.38 -7.85
C HIS A 184 -5.11 -1.06 -7.26
N PRO A 185 -5.22 -2.15 -6.49
CA PRO A 185 -4.13 -2.73 -5.72
C PRO A 185 -2.94 -3.24 -6.53
N THR A 186 -3.20 -3.62 -7.77
CA THR A 186 -2.20 -4.16 -8.70
C THR A 186 -1.77 -3.16 -9.77
N TYR A 187 -2.37 -1.96 -9.80
CA TYR A 187 -2.07 -0.96 -10.83
C TYR A 187 -0.90 -0.06 -10.42
N ALA A 188 -0.99 0.53 -9.23
CA ALA A 188 -0.04 1.51 -8.76
C ALA A 188 1.30 0.86 -8.40
N GLN A 189 2.40 1.47 -8.87
CA GLN A 189 3.74 1.00 -8.60
C GLN A 189 4.40 1.83 -7.48
N PRO A 190 5.00 1.19 -6.47
CA PRO A 190 5.72 1.88 -5.40
C PRO A 190 7.00 2.56 -5.91
N SER A 191 7.49 3.57 -5.17
CA SER A 191 8.72 4.27 -5.56
C SER A 191 9.96 3.34 -5.49
N PRO A 192 11.01 3.57 -6.30
CA PRO A 192 12.24 2.78 -6.24
C PRO A 192 12.93 2.85 -4.88
N ARG A 193 12.85 4.03 -4.22
CA ARG A 193 13.34 4.23 -2.86
C ARG A 193 12.59 3.32 -1.89
N TYR A 194 11.27 3.29 -1.96
CA TYR A 194 10.43 2.49 -1.07
C TYR A 194 10.63 0.98 -1.31
N MET A 195 10.66 0.55 -2.57
CA MET A 195 10.95 -0.85 -2.92
C MET A 195 12.29 -1.32 -2.39
N SER A 196 13.33 -0.48 -2.50
CA SER A 196 14.64 -0.78 -1.94
C SER A 196 14.57 -1.04 -0.43
N LEU A 197 13.72 -0.32 0.32
CA LEU A 197 13.55 -0.57 1.76
C LEU A 197 12.92 -1.93 2.07
N LEU A 198 11.96 -2.37 1.25
CA LEU A 198 11.33 -3.68 1.41
C LEU A 198 12.33 -4.81 1.12
N VAL A 199 13.04 -4.73 -0.01
CA VAL A 199 14.03 -5.74 -0.42
C VAL A 199 15.20 -5.80 0.57
N ILE A 200 15.76 -4.65 0.96
CA ILE A 200 16.84 -4.58 1.95
C ILE A 200 16.37 -5.12 3.29
N GLY A 201 15.18 -4.74 3.75
CA GLY A 201 14.64 -5.24 5.02
C GLY A 201 14.39 -6.74 5.01
N ALA A 202 13.87 -7.29 3.91
CA ALA A 202 13.66 -8.72 3.77
C ALA A 202 14.98 -9.52 3.81
N LYS A 203 16.03 -8.99 3.16
CA LYS A 203 17.38 -9.56 3.22
C LYS A 203 18.00 -9.46 4.62
N GLU A 204 17.88 -8.29 5.25
CA GLU A 204 18.42 -8.02 6.59
C GLU A 204 17.83 -8.95 7.66
N HIS A 205 16.52 -9.19 7.58
CA HIS A 205 15.82 -10.08 8.49
C HIS A 205 15.86 -11.55 8.06
N ASN A 206 16.64 -11.90 7.03
CA ASN A 206 16.78 -13.27 6.56
C ASN A 206 15.43 -13.95 6.27
N LEU A 207 14.51 -13.21 5.63
CA LEU A 207 13.20 -13.74 5.24
C LEU A 207 13.36 -14.85 4.18
N PRO A 208 12.35 -15.74 4.01
CA PRO A 208 12.38 -16.83 3.05
C PRO A 208 12.79 -16.38 1.63
N ASP A 209 13.64 -17.15 0.96
CA ASP A 209 14.20 -16.82 -0.34
C ASP A 209 13.11 -16.63 -1.40
N SER A 210 12.08 -17.47 -1.37
CA SER A 210 10.92 -17.31 -2.26
C SER A 210 10.21 -15.96 -2.10
N TYR A 211 10.13 -15.45 -0.86
CA TYR A 211 9.53 -14.14 -0.60
C TYR A 211 10.46 -12.99 -1.01
N ARG A 212 11.76 -13.14 -0.79
CA ARG A 212 12.78 -12.17 -1.25
C ARG A 212 12.81 -12.05 -2.77
N THR A 213 12.69 -13.17 -3.48
CA THR A 213 12.59 -13.21 -4.94
C THR A 213 11.34 -12.49 -5.41
N TYR A 214 10.19 -12.75 -4.80
CA TYR A 214 8.95 -12.02 -5.08
C TYR A 214 9.11 -10.51 -4.85
N LEU A 215 9.63 -10.08 -3.70
CA LEU A 215 9.82 -8.65 -3.45
C LEU A 215 10.78 -7.99 -4.45
N SER A 216 11.73 -8.76 -5.00
CA SER A 216 12.70 -8.28 -5.99
C SER A 216 12.14 -8.24 -7.41
N SER A 217 11.09 -9.03 -7.70
CA SER A 217 10.44 -9.07 -9.02
C SER A 217 9.36 -8.01 -9.21
N LEU A 218 8.97 -7.33 -8.13
CA LEU A 218 8.02 -6.21 -8.16
C LEU A 218 8.61 -4.98 -8.86
N HIS A 219 7.86 -4.45 -9.83
CA HIS A 219 8.25 -3.28 -10.61
C HIS A 219 8.08 -1.98 -9.82
N ALA A 220 9.15 -1.21 -9.72
CA ALA A 220 9.13 0.12 -9.12
C ALA A 220 8.79 1.20 -10.14
N TYR A 221 8.01 2.20 -9.72
CA TYR A 221 7.62 3.34 -10.53
C TYR A 221 8.83 4.14 -11.04
N ARG A 222 8.84 4.48 -12.33
CA ARG A 222 9.83 5.36 -12.93
C ARG A 222 9.18 6.40 -13.84
N ILE A 223 9.67 7.62 -13.76
CA ILE A 223 9.34 8.69 -14.70
C ILE A 223 10.06 8.40 -16.01
N THR A 224 9.32 8.26 -17.10
CA THR A 224 9.87 7.93 -18.43
C THR A 224 9.95 9.13 -19.35
N SER A 225 9.19 10.20 -19.07
CA SER A 225 9.14 11.39 -19.92
C SER A 225 9.50 12.70 -19.21
N ARG A 226 10.03 13.66 -19.98
CA ARG A 226 10.28 15.04 -19.49
C ARG A 226 8.99 15.73 -19.06
N ARG A 227 7.87 15.40 -19.71
CA ARG A 227 6.53 15.92 -19.42
C ARG A 227 6.07 15.48 -18.02
N GLN A 228 6.20 14.20 -17.68
CA GLN A 228 5.95 13.68 -16.33
C GLN A 228 6.88 14.32 -15.30
N ARG A 229 8.16 14.55 -15.65
CA ARG A 229 9.10 15.23 -14.74
C ARG A 229 8.67 16.66 -14.43
N LEU A 230 8.18 17.41 -15.41
CA LEU A 230 7.59 18.73 -15.20
C LEU A 230 6.32 18.64 -14.33
N GLY A 231 5.43 17.68 -14.62
CA GLY A 231 4.23 17.42 -13.83
C GLY A 231 4.56 17.11 -12.37
N GLN A 232 5.58 16.30 -12.10
CA GLN A 232 6.08 16.03 -10.75
C GLN A 232 6.47 17.31 -10.02
N VAL A 233 7.28 18.16 -10.64
CA VAL A 233 7.74 19.42 -10.02
C VAL A 233 6.56 20.33 -9.72
N LEU A 234 5.64 20.50 -10.66
CA LEU A 234 4.47 21.36 -10.48
C LEU A 234 3.52 20.83 -9.40
N LEU A 235 3.25 19.52 -9.37
CA LEU A 235 2.39 18.91 -8.35
C LEU A 235 3.03 19.02 -6.97
N CYS A 236 4.34 18.77 -6.88
CA CYS A 236 5.09 18.89 -5.63
C CYS A 236 5.08 20.33 -5.11
N LEU A 237 5.37 21.32 -5.95
CA LEU A 237 5.32 22.73 -5.55
C LEU A 237 3.94 23.16 -5.08
N LEU A 238 2.89 22.64 -5.72
CA LEU A 238 1.51 22.95 -5.36
C LEU A 238 1.07 22.35 -4.02
N TRP A 239 1.41 21.08 -3.75
CA TRP A 239 0.79 20.33 -2.65
C TRP A 239 1.73 19.89 -1.52
N VAL A 240 3.03 19.68 -1.77
CA VAL A 240 3.96 19.20 -0.74
C VAL A 240 4.09 20.16 0.44
N PRO A 241 4.15 21.50 0.28
CA PRO A 241 4.20 22.41 1.42
C PRO A 241 3.00 22.26 2.36
N SER A 242 1.78 22.22 1.81
CA SER A 242 0.53 22.02 2.55
C SER A 242 0.49 20.64 3.23
N LEU A 243 0.98 19.60 2.53
CA LEU A 243 1.07 18.25 3.07
C LEU A 243 2.02 18.19 4.28
N LEU A 244 3.21 18.76 4.16
CA LEU A 244 4.19 18.81 5.24
C LEU A 244 3.68 19.58 6.45
N LEU A 245 2.95 20.69 6.23
CA LEU A 245 2.32 21.45 7.30
C LEU A 245 1.30 20.59 8.08
N VAL A 246 0.37 19.95 7.37
CA VAL A 246 -0.66 19.11 8.01
C VAL A 246 -0.05 17.91 8.73
N MET A 247 0.95 17.24 8.13
CA MET A 247 1.66 16.13 8.78
C MET A 247 2.43 16.58 10.03
N THR A 248 3.01 17.78 10.01
CA THR A 248 3.74 18.33 11.17
C THR A 248 2.76 18.66 12.30
N LEU A 249 1.64 19.31 11.99
CA LEU A 249 0.57 19.56 12.96
C LEU A 249 0.00 18.26 13.53
N ALA A 250 -0.17 17.23 12.70
CA ALA A 250 -0.70 15.94 13.13
C ALA A 250 0.21 15.27 14.17
N ARG A 251 1.53 15.42 14.04
CA ARG A 251 2.50 14.92 15.03
C ARG A 251 2.51 15.74 16.31
N ILE A 252 2.45 17.07 16.20
CA ILE A 252 2.50 17.98 17.36
C ILE A 252 1.23 17.84 18.22
N LEU A 253 0.08 17.65 17.57
CA LEU A 253 -1.23 17.58 18.23
C LEU A 253 -1.68 16.13 18.51
N ALA A 254 -0.81 15.13 18.28
CA ALA A 254 -1.12 13.74 18.56
C ALA A 254 -1.33 13.51 20.05
N ASP A 255 -2.32 12.67 20.39
CA ASP A 255 -2.57 12.25 21.77
C ASP A 255 -1.52 11.22 22.26
N ASN A 256 -1.66 10.77 23.51
CA ASN A 256 -0.79 9.75 24.10
C ASN A 256 -0.85 8.39 23.38
N ARG A 257 -1.83 8.17 22.49
CA ARG A 257 -1.97 6.98 21.66
C ARG A 257 -1.43 7.21 20.24
N GLY A 258 -0.85 8.38 19.96
CA GLY A 258 -0.31 8.76 18.66
C GLY A 258 -1.37 9.19 17.65
N ARG A 259 -2.63 9.39 18.06
CA ARG A 259 -3.73 9.75 17.16
C ARG A 259 -3.91 11.26 17.08
N ALA A 260 -4.03 11.76 15.85
CA ALA A 260 -4.29 13.18 15.62
C ALA A 260 -5.75 13.56 15.96
N PRO A 261 -6.06 14.83 16.29
CA PRO A 261 -7.42 15.27 16.55
C PRO A 261 -8.33 15.00 15.35
N GLY A 262 -9.58 14.61 15.60
CA GLY A 262 -10.49 14.17 14.53
C GLY A 262 -10.75 15.21 13.43
N TRP A 263 -10.73 16.51 13.76
CA TRP A 263 -10.85 17.59 12.77
C TRP A 263 -9.62 17.65 11.84
N LEU A 264 -8.43 17.41 12.39
CA LEU A 264 -7.18 17.39 11.64
C LEU A 264 -7.07 16.16 10.76
N ALA A 265 -7.54 15.00 11.24
CA ALA A 265 -7.68 13.79 10.43
C ALA A 265 -8.67 13.97 9.27
N LYS A 266 -9.76 14.73 9.46
CA LYS A 266 -10.68 15.12 8.36
C LYS A 266 -9.99 16.05 7.36
N LEU A 267 -9.25 17.06 7.84
CA LEU A 267 -8.48 17.96 6.99
C LEU A 267 -7.43 17.20 6.16
N GLN A 268 -6.67 16.30 6.77
CA GLN A 268 -5.68 15.46 6.10
C GLN A 268 -6.32 14.61 4.98
N ARG A 269 -7.47 13.98 5.25
CA ARG A 269 -8.20 13.22 4.22
C ARG A 269 -8.69 14.10 3.08
N GLY A 270 -9.21 15.30 3.38
CA GLY A 270 -9.63 16.27 2.36
C GLY A 270 -8.47 16.76 1.50
N LEU A 271 -7.31 17.02 2.11
CA LEU A 271 -6.09 17.42 1.42
C LEU A 271 -5.62 16.33 0.45
N PHE A 272 -5.48 15.10 0.93
CA PHE A 272 -5.12 13.97 0.07
C PHE A 272 -6.14 13.78 -1.06
N GLY A 273 -7.45 13.88 -0.77
CA GLY A 273 -8.50 13.81 -1.79
C GLY A 273 -8.33 14.89 -2.86
N SER A 274 -7.93 16.10 -2.48
CA SER A 274 -7.67 17.21 -3.40
C SER A 274 -6.43 16.99 -4.26
N ILE A 275 -5.36 16.41 -3.69
CA ILE A 275 -4.14 16.02 -4.42
C ILE A 275 -4.50 15.02 -5.52
N TRP A 276 -5.20 13.95 -5.17
CA TRP A 276 -5.56 12.89 -6.10
C TRP A 276 -6.60 13.33 -7.14
N TRP A 277 -7.57 14.16 -6.75
CA TRP A 277 -8.49 14.79 -7.70
C TRP A 277 -7.74 15.65 -8.71
N THR A 278 -6.83 16.52 -8.25
CA THR A 278 -6.00 17.37 -9.12
C THR A 278 -5.19 16.52 -10.08
N TYR A 279 -4.66 15.40 -9.60
CA TYR A 279 -3.93 14.47 -10.42
C TYR A 279 -4.80 13.78 -11.47
N ASP A 280 -5.86 13.09 -11.08
CA ASP A 280 -6.68 12.29 -12.00
C ASP A 280 -7.40 13.16 -13.05
N VAL A 281 -7.85 14.36 -12.66
CA VAL A 281 -8.64 15.24 -13.54
C VAL A 281 -7.74 16.04 -14.47
N ILE A 282 -6.59 16.51 -14.00
CA ILE A 282 -5.71 17.44 -14.72
C ILE A 282 -4.37 16.78 -15.04
N PHE A 283 -3.57 16.42 -14.03
CA PHE A 283 -2.18 16.08 -14.27
C PHE A 283 -1.98 14.79 -15.06
N ARG A 284 -2.77 13.74 -14.81
CA ARG A 284 -2.67 12.48 -15.56
C ARG A 284 -2.85 12.71 -17.06
N LYS A 285 -3.84 13.55 -17.43
CA LYS A 285 -4.13 13.91 -18.84
C LYS A 285 -3.07 14.84 -19.43
N VAL A 286 -2.58 15.80 -18.64
CA VAL A 286 -1.69 16.87 -19.10
C VAL A 286 -0.21 16.54 -18.95
N PHE A 287 0.18 15.56 -18.15
CA PHE A 287 1.58 15.21 -17.90
C PHE A 287 1.89 13.72 -18.03
N GLY A 288 0.88 12.85 -18.13
CA GLY A 288 1.03 11.41 -18.23
C GLY A 288 0.89 10.71 -16.88
N ASP A 289 1.04 9.38 -16.87
CA ASP A 289 0.77 8.57 -15.70
C ASP A 289 1.80 8.78 -14.56
N GLY A 290 1.28 9.06 -13.36
CA GLY A 290 2.04 9.32 -12.15
C GLY A 290 2.10 8.15 -11.18
N GLU A 291 1.54 7.00 -11.55
CA GLU A 291 1.45 5.81 -10.70
C GLU A 291 2.07 4.58 -11.30
N ARG A 292 2.05 4.47 -12.63
CA ARG A 292 2.63 3.36 -13.36
C ARG A 292 3.65 3.87 -14.38
N THR A 293 4.74 3.12 -14.49
CA THR A 293 5.76 3.36 -15.51
C THR A 293 5.15 3.11 -16.89
N ALA A 294 5.31 4.02 -17.84
CA ALA A 294 4.81 3.82 -19.19
C ALA A 294 5.68 2.82 -19.95
N GLY A 295 5.06 1.89 -20.68
CA GLY A 295 5.75 0.91 -21.54
C GLY A 295 6.35 -0.29 -20.78
N THR A 296 5.71 -0.72 -19.69
CA THR A 296 6.05 -1.93 -18.92
C THR A 296 4.89 -2.91 -18.89
#